data_AF-A0A9W4GFE4-F1
#
_entry.id   AF-A0A9W4GFE4-F1
#
_cell.length_a   1.000
_cell.length_b   1.000
_cell.length_c   1.000
_cell.angle_alpha   90.00
_cell.angle_beta   90.00
_cell.angle_gamma   90.00
#
_symmetry.space_group_name_H-M   'P 1'
#
loop_
_entity.id
_entity.type
_entity.pdbx_description
1 polymer ?
#
loop_
_entity_poly.entity_id
_entity_poly.type
_entity_poly.pdbx_seq_one_letter_code
_entity_poly.pdbx_strand_id
1 'polypeptide(L)'
;MNFSTNLKEHLNNKPLDKILKSFRALYYDNFDSPSEFVFENPKNGTEFQFIAKFLIKKFISYVEENSDRLDNARRFLSRLGRIHCCIDTTFFDIAPYEPIATLILNHATDLEVWNSLVQLADTLESLESATDAELNLQASNFICM
;
A
#
# COMPACT_ATOMS: atom_id res chain seq x y z
N MET A 1 2.39 -10.08 9.84
CA MET A 1 2.81 -9.26 11.01
C MET A 1 1.64 -9.23 11.99
N ASN A 2 1.80 -9.48 13.30
CA ASN A 2 0.66 -9.53 14.23
C ASN A 2 0.61 -8.24 15.06
N PHE A 3 -0.30 -7.33 14.71
CA PHE A 3 -0.53 -6.12 15.49
C PHE A 3 -1.46 -6.46 16.65
N SER A 4 -0.95 -6.30 17.88
CA SER A 4 -1.60 -6.73 19.12
C SER A 4 -2.84 -5.91 19.47
N THR A 5 -3.52 -6.24 20.58
CA THR A 5 -4.65 -5.49 21.18
C THR A 5 -4.43 -3.98 21.26
N ASN A 6 -3.15 -3.55 21.31
CA ASN A 6 -2.72 -2.16 21.32
C ASN A 6 -3.05 -1.40 20.02
N LEU A 7 -3.12 -2.07 18.85
CA LEU A 7 -3.43 -1.40 17.58
C LEU A 7 -4.85 -0.84 17.55
N LYS A 8 -5.85 -1.59 18.02
CA LYS A 8 -7.24 -1.11 18.05
C LYS A 8 -7.37 0.13 18.93
N GLU A 9 -6.77 0.09 20.12
CA GLU A 9 -6.76 1.22 21.04
C GLU A 9 -5.99 2.42 20.44
N HIS A 10 -4.86 2.15 19.80
CA HIS A 10 -4.09 3.16 19.09
C HIS A 10 -4.92 3.85 18.01
N LEU A 11 -5.55 3.11 17.11
CA LEU A 11 -6.36 3.64 16.01
C LEU A 11 -7.61 4.39 16.54
N ASN A 12 -8.20 3.96 17.65
CA ASN A 12 -9.27 4.73 18.30
C ASN A 12 -8.80 6.10 18.80
N ASN A 13 -7.57 6.18 19.32
CA ASN A 13 -6.99 7.42 19.84
C ASN A 13 -6.36 8.30 18.74
N LYS A 14 -5.93 7.68 17.65
CA LYS A 14 -5.26 8.28 16.50
C LYS A 14 -5.88 7.72 15.23
N PRO A 15 -7.08 8.16 14.85
CA PRO A 15 -7.77 7.60 13.70
C PRO A 15 -7.06 7.98 12.40
N LEU A 16 -7.23 7.12 11.38
CA LEU A 16 -6.69 7.33 10.03
C LEU A 16 -7.51 8.35 9.23
N ASP A 17 -8.60 8.84 9.82
CA ASP A 17 -9.59 9.77 9.27
C ASP A 17 -9.02 10.84 8.32
N LYS A 18 -7.94 11.51 8.71
CA LYS A 18 -7.30 12.55 7.89
C LYS A 18 -6.68 11.97 6.61
N ILE A 19 -6.02 10.83 6.70
CA ILE A 19 -5.43 10.11 5.56
C ILE A 19 -6.56 9.65 4.63
N LEU A 20 -7.57 8.99 5.19
CA LEU A 20 -8.66 8.39 4.41
C LEU A 20 -9.49 9.46 3.70
N LYS A 21 -9.83 10.56 4.37
CA LYS A 21 -10.55 11.69 3.75
C LYS A 21 -9.73 12.33 2.64
N SER A 22 -8.42 12.52 2.85
CA SER A 22 -7.55 13.10 1.83
C SER A 22 -7.41 12.19 0.61
N PHE A 23 -7.31 10.88 0.82
CA PHE A 23 -7.28 9.90 -0.28
C PHE A 23 -8.58 9.93 -1.09
N ARG A 24 -9.74 9.91 -0.43
CA ARG A 24 -11.05 9.98 -1.13
C ARG A 24 -11.18 11.25 -1.95
N ALA A 25 -10.84 12.41 -1.38
CA ALA A 25 -10.88 13.68 -2.10
C ALA A 25 -9.98 13.62 -3.35
N LEU A 26 -8.73 13.18 -3.17
CA LEU A 26 -7.79 13.05 -4.28
C LEU A 26 -8.28 12.06 -5.34
N TYR A 27 -8.90 10.96 -4.93
CA TYR A 27 -9.48 9.99 -5.84
C TYR A 27 -10.55 10.63 -6.73
N TYR A 28 -11.55 11.30 -6.14
CA TYR A 28 -12.64 11.92 -6.91
C TYR A 28 -12.20 13.11 -7.77
N ASP A 29 -11.07 13.75 -7.44
CA ASP A 29 -10.48 14.75 -8.32
C ASP A 29 -9.99 14.14 -9.65
N ASN A 30 -9.57 12.87 -9.62
CA ASN A 30 -8.92 12.17 -10.75
C ASN A 30 -9.81 11.07 -11.38
N PHE A 31 -10.88 10.63 -10.71
CA PHE A 31 -11.78 9.58 -11.16
C PHE A 31 -13.23 10.05 -11.02
N ASP A 32 -14.11 9.66 -11.95
CA ASP A 32 -15.52 10.07 -11.91
C ASP A 32 -16.32 9.29 -10.88
N SER A 33 -16.09 7.98 -10.77
CA SER A 33 -16.67 7.13 -9.74
C SER A 33 -15.87 5.85 -9.53
N PRO A 34 -15.90 5.24 -8.33
CA PRO A 34 -15.37 3.89 -8.13
C PRO A 34 -16.08 2.89 -9.06
N SER A 35 -15.32 2.13 -9.83
CA SER A 35 -15.81 0.97 -10.60
C SER A 35 -15.38 -0.33 -9.92
N GLU A 36 -15.66 -1.48 -10.55
CA GLU A 36 -15.15 -2.79 -10.11
C GLU A 36 -13.61 -2.80 -9.99
N PHE A 37 -12.93 -2.08 -10.89
CA PHE A 37 -11.48 -1.87 -10.91
C PHE A 37 -11.18 -0.42 -10.58
N VAL A 38 -10.88 -0.14 -9.31
CA VAL A 38 -10.85 1.23 -8.77
C VAL A 38 -9.85 2.16 -9.46
N PHE A 39 -8.83 1.66 -10.14
CA PHE A 39 -7.88 2.50 -10.89
C PHE A 39 -8.10 2.49 -12.41
N GLU A 40 -9.21 1.93 -12.87
CA GLU A 40 -9.59 1.93 -14.27
C GLU A 40 -10.06 3.34 -14.70
N ASN A 41 -9.74 3.71 -15.94
CA ASN A 41 -10.24 4.93 -16.59
C ASN A 41 -10.00 6.23 -15.79
N PRO A 42 -8.74 6.56 -15.43
CA PRO A 42 -8.44 7.87 -14.84
C PRO A 42 -8.80 9.00 -15.82
N LYS A 43 -9.14 10.18 -15.30
CA LYS A 43 -9.38 11.39 -16.11
C LYS A 43 -8.14 11.73 -16.94
N ASN A 44 -6.94 11.49 -16.40
CA ASN A 44 -5.66 11.59 -17.10
C ASN A 44 -4.79 10.34 -16.87
N GLY A 45 -4.13 9.83 -17.91
CA GLY A 45 -3.56 8.47 -17.96
C GLY A 45 -2.50 8.02 -16.94
N THR A 46 -2.03 8.87 -16.01
CA THR A 46 -1.02 8.51 -14.98
C THR A 46 -1.46 8.81 -13.54
N GLU A 47 -2.72 9.17 -13.32
CA GLU A 47 -3.22 9.61 -12.01
C GLU A 47 -3.19 8.50 -10.94
N PHE A 48 -3.28 7.24 -11.34
CA PHE A 48 -3.29 6.09 -10.42
C PHE A 48 -1.95 5.93 -9.66
N GLN A 49 -0.81 6.12 -10.32
CA GLN A 49 0.52 6.08 -9.68
C GLN A 49 0.65 7.17 -8.63
N PHE A 50 0.22 8.38 -8.98
CA PHE A 50 0.25 9.52 -8.08
C PHE A 50 -0.60 9.30 -6.84
N ILE A 51 -1.81 8.75 -7.00
CA ILE A 51 -2.72 8.45 -5.88
C ILE A 51 -2.16 7.34 -4.99
N ALA A 52 -1.65 6.26 -5.56
CA ALA A 52 -1.00 5.20 -4.80
C ALA A 52 0.20 5.75 -3.99
N LYS A 53 1.04 6.55 -4.63
CA LYS A 53 2.21 7.19 -3.99
C LYS A 53 1.80 8.10 -2.86
N PHE A 54 0.76 8.91 -3.07
CA PHE A 54 0.19 9.78 -2.04
C PHE A 54 -0.26 8.98 -0.83
N LEU A 55 -1.00 7.89 -1.04
CA LEU A 55 -1.51 7.04 0.04
C LEU A 55 -0.36 6.48 0.89
N ILE A 56 0.62 5.84 0.25
CA ILE A 56 1.76 5.25 0.95
C ILE A 56 2.57 6.30 1.70
N LYS A 57 2.81 7.47 1.09
CA LYS A 57 3.49 8.58 1.76
C LYS A 57 2.76 9.05 3.01
N LYS A 58 1.43 9.13 2.97
CA LYS A 58 0.63 9.50 4.15
C LYS A 58 0.70 8.44 5.25
N PHE A 59 0.72 7.16 4.90
CA PHE A 59 0.94 6.09 5.88
C PHE A 59 2.35 6.10 6.48
N ILE A 60 3.38 6.39 5.69
CA ILE A 60 4.75 6.58 6.20
C ILE A 60 4.75 7.67 7.27
N SER A 61 4.27 8.87 6.94
CA SER A 61 4.23 9.97 7.90
C SER A 61 3.43 9.63 9.15
N TYR A 62 2.30 8.94 9.00
CA TYR A 62 1.51 8.50 10.14
C TYR A 62 2.28 7.54 11.06
N VAL A 63 2.97 6.56 10.50
CA VAL A 63 3.74 5.58 11.27
C VAL A 63 4.95 6.25 11.92
N GLU A 64 5.61 7.19 11.25
CA GLU A 64 6.72 7.98 11.82
C GLU A 64 6.26 8.77 13.05
N GLU A 65 5.17 9.53 12.91
CA GLU A 65 4.58 10.36 13.97
C GLU A 65 4.10 9.55 15.19
N ASN A 66 3.82 8.26 14.99
CA ASN A 66 3.27 7.37 16.01
C ASN A 66 4.19 6.20 16.36
N SER A 67 5.46 6.27 15.94
CA SER A 67 6.39 5.15 16.01
C SER A 67 6.61 4.60 17.43
N ASP A 68 6.56 5.47 18.44
CA ASP A 68 6.70 5.10 19.86
C ASP A 68 5.54 4.23 20.39
N ARG A 69 4.40 4.24 19.70
CA ARG A 69 3.16 3.57 20.12
C ARG A 69 2.79 2.37 19.26
N LEU A 70 3.51 2.17 18.16
CA LEU A 70 3.27 1.11 17.20
C LEU A 70 4.36 0.04 17.33
N ASP A 71 3.94 -1.15 17.75
CA ASP A 71 4.84 -2.30 17.79
C ASP A 71 5.45 -2.52 16.40
N ASN A 72 6.77 -2.72 16.37
CA ASN A 72 7.54 -2.92 15.14
C ASN A 72 7.47 -1.77 14.11
N ALA A 73 7.18 -0.53 14.53
CA ALA A 73 7.09 0.64 13.65
C ALA A 73 8.28 0.75 12.69
N ARG A 74 9.53 0.58 13.17
CA ARG A 74 10.73 0.63 12.32
C ARG A 74 10.70 -0.39 11.19
N ARG A 75 10.31 -1.64 11.51
CA ARG A 75 10.19 -2.69 10.50
C ARG A 75 9.10 -2.29 9.51
N PHE A 76 7.95 -1.83 9.97
CA PHE A 76 6.84 -1.45 9.09
C PHE A 76 7.19 -0.27 8.18
N LEU A 77 7.89 0.75 8.70
CA LEU A 77 8.41 1.88 7.91
C LEU A 77 9.35 1.43 6.80
N SER A 78 10.24 0.49 7.08
CA SER A 78 11.13 -0.08 6.06
C SER A 78 10.33 -0.71 4.90
N ARG A 79 9.26 -1.43 5.23
CA ARG A 79 8.37 -2.06 4.24
C ARG A 79 7.61 -1.01 3.44
N LEU A 80 7.03 -0.01 4.09
CA LEU A 80 6.36 1.11 3.42
C LEU A 80 7.31 1.91 2.52
N GLY A 81 8.57 2.06 2.94
CA GLY A 81 9.63 2.66 2.11
C GLY A 81 9.89 1.87 0.84
N ARG A 82 9.96 0.53 0.92
CA ARG A 82 10.07 -0.35 -0.27
C ARG A 82 8.87 -0.18 -1.19
N ILE A 83 7.65 -0.26 -0.65
CA ILE A 83 6.41 -0.05 -1.42
C ILE A 83 6.47 1.31 -2.15
N HIS A 84 6.83 2.38 -1.44
CA HIS A 84 6.95 3.71 -2.04
C HIS A 84 7.97 3.75 -3.19
N CYS A 85 9.11 3.06 -3.04
CA CYS A 85 10.09 2.92 -4.13
C CYS A 85 9.54 2.12 -5.32
N CYS A 86 8.77 1.06 -5.08
CA CYS A 86 8.21 0.23 -6.16
C CYS A 86 7.25 1.02 -7.07
N ILE A 87 6.55 2.03 -6.53
CA ILE A 87 5.67 2.90 -7.31
C ILE A 87 6.42 3.73 -8.35
N ASP A 88 7.69 4.06 -8.07
CA ASP A 88 8.53 4.87 -8.97
C ASP A 88 9.23 4.03 -10.07
N THR A 89 8.97 2.72 -10.13
CA THR A 89 9.60 1.83 -11.12
C THR A 89 8.83 1.79 -12.45
N THR A 90 9.54 1.49 -13.55
CA THR A 90 8.95 1.34 -14.89
C THR A 90 8.03 0.11 -15.02
N PHE A 91 8.04 -0.80 -14.06
CA PHE A 91 7.25 -2.04 -14.03
C PHE A 91 6.15 -2.01 -12.97
N PHE A 92 5.72 -0.82 -12.59
CA PHE A 92 4.71 -0.66 -11.56
C PHE A 92 3.38 -1.32 -11.93
N ASP A 93 3.02 -2.37 -11.20
CA ASP A 93 1.70 -2.99 -11.23
C ASP A 93 0.82 -2.37 -10.13
N ILE A 94 -0.32 -1.82 -10.56
CA ILE A 94 -1.29 -1.18 -9.67
C ILE A 94 -2.24 -2.20 -9.02
N ALA A 95 -2.40 -3.40 -9.59
CA ALA A 95 -3.36 -4.39 -9.13
C ALA A 95 -3.24 -4.75 -7.63
N PRO A 96 -2.03 -4.88 -7.04
CA PRO A 96 -1.89 -5.12 -5.60
C PRO A 96 -2.48 -4.02 -4.71
N TYR A 97 -2.60 -2.79 -5.22
CA TYR A 97 -3.09 -1.62 -4.48
C TYR A 97 -4.61 -1.45 -4.53
N GLU A 98 -5.30 -2.16 -5.43
CA GLU A 98 -6.75 -2.07 -5.57
C GLU A 98 -7.50 -2.43 -4.28
N PRO A 99 -7.19 -3.53 -3.56
CA PRO A 99 -7.95 -3.92 -2.38
C PRO A 99 -7.99 -2.83 -1.29
N ILE A 100 -6.85 -2.19 -1.01
CA ILE A 100 -6.81 -1.12 -0.01
C ILE A 100 -7.56 0.13 -0.50
N ALA A 101 -7.43 0.50 -1.77
CA ALA A 101 -8.16 1.62 -2.35
C ALA A 101 -9.68 1.40 -2.28
N THR A 102 -10.14 0.20 -2.67
CA THR A 102 -11.55 -0.21 -2.58
C THR A 102 -12.09 -0.11 -1.15
N LEU A 103 -11.34 -0.61 -0.15
CA LEU A 103 -11.74 -0.50 1.26
C LEU A 103 -11.89 0.96 1.71
N ILE A 104 -10.94 1.82 1.32
CA ILE A 104 -10.99 3.24 1.68
C ILE A 104 -12.20 3.91 1.03
N LEU A 105 -12.45 3.68 -0.26
CA LEU A 105 -13.58 4.25 -1.00
C LEU A 105 -14.93 3.76 -0.46
N ASN A 106 -15.00 2.51 0.01
CA ASN A 106 -16.19 1.93 0.62
C ASN A 106 -16.33 2.20 2.13
N HIS A 107 -15.60 3.18 2.67
CA HIS A 107 -15.71 3.60 4.06
C HIS A 107 -15.44 2.49 5.09
N ALA A 108 -14.50 1.58 4.80
CA ALA A 108 -14.05 0.57 5.74
C ALA A 108 -13.47 1.20 7.03
N THR A 109 -13.44 0.41 8.11
CA THR A 109 -12.88 0.83 9.39
C THR A 109 -11.37 1.02 9.32
N ASP A 110 -10.82 1.86 10.20
CA ASP A 110 -9.37 2.09 10.28
C ASP A 110 -8.58 0.78 10.45
N LEU A 111 -9.15 -0.19 11.19
CA LEU A 111 -8.53 -1.49 11.38
C LEU A 111 -8.50 -2.32 10.09
N GLU A 112 -9.59 -2.34 9.32
CA GLU A 112 -9.65 -3.05 8.04
C GLU A 112 -8.65 -2.44 7.05
N VAL A 113 -8.58 -1.11 6.98
CA VAL A 113 -7.62 -0.41 6.13
C VAL A 113 -6.18 -0.70 6.57
N TRP A 114 -5.90 -0.67 7.87
CA TRP A 114 -4.57 -0.99 8.40
C TRP A 114 -4.17 -2.43 8.07
N ASN A 115 -5.07 -3.39 8.28
CA ASN A 115 -4.81 -4.79 7.95
C ASN A 115 -4.57 -4.97 6.45
N SER A 116 -5.32 -4.27 5.59
CA SER A 116 -5.11 -4.28 4.14
C SER A 116 -3.76 -3.69 3.74
N LEU A 117 -3.29 -2.63 4.41
CA LEU A 117 -1.94 -2.07 4.19
C LEU A 117 -0.84 -3.08 4.54
N VAL A 118 -1.04 -3.85 5.61
CA VAL A 118 -0.10 -4.91 6.01
C VAL A 118 -0.09 -6.03 4.99
N GLN A 119 -1.27 -6.42 4.49
CA GLN A 119 -1.41 -7.42 3.43
C GLN A 119 -0.76 -6.95 2.12
N LEU A 120 -0.96 -5.69 1.72
CA LEU A 120 -0.28 -5.10 0.57
C LEU A 120 1.24 -5.24 0.68
N ALA A 121 1.80 -4.95 1.86
CA ALA A 121 3.22 -5.13 2.11
C ALA A 121 3.65 -6.61 2.02
N ASP A 122 2.86 -7.53 2.57
CA ASP A 122 3.14 -8.97 2.50
C ASP A 122 3.07 -9.48 1.04
N THR A 123 2.10 -9.01 0.25
CA THR A 123 1.94 -9.34 -1.17
C THR A 123 3.12 -8.84 -2.01
N LEU A 124 3.51 -7.58 -1.87
CA LEU A 124 4.61 -7.01 -2.66
C LEU A 124 5.96 -7.67 -2.33
N GLU A 125 6.23 -7.96 -1.05
CA GLU A 125 7.44 -8.71 -0.66
C GLU A 125 7.45 -10.13 -1.24
N SER A 126 6.30 -10.78 -1.34
CA SER A 126 6.17 -12.11 -1.91
C SER A 126 6.40 -12.09 -3.43
N LEU A 127 5.88 -11.07 -4.13
CA LEU A 127 6.10 -10.89 -5.57
C LEU A 127 7.58 -10.65 -5.88
N GLU A 128 8.25 -9.76 -5.13
CA GLU A 128 9.70 -9.54 -5.27
C GLU A 128 10.49 -10.84 -5.07
N SER A 129 10.16 -11.61 -4.04
CA SER A 129 10.83 -12.88 -3.75
C SER A 129 10.62 -13.93 -4.86
N ALA A 130 9.43 -13.95 -5.49
CA ALA A 130 9.13 -14.83 -6.61
C ALA A 130 9.90 -14.43 -7.86
N THR A 131 9.98 -13.13 -8.17
CA THR A 131 10.76 -12.60 -9.29
C THR A 131 12.25 -12.91 -9.13
N ASP A 132 12.82 -12.73 -7.93
CA ASP A 132 14.21 -13.08 -7.65
C ASP A 132 14.45 -14.59 -7.80
N ALA A 133 13.51 -15.43 -7.35
CA ALA A 133 13.60 -16.88 -7.52
C ALA A 133 13.55 -17.31 -8.99
N GLU A 134 12.68 -16.71 -9.80
CA GLU A 134 12.57 -16.98 -11.23
C GLU A 134 13.82 -16.53 -11.99
N LEU A 135 14.37 -15.35 -11.69
CA LEU A 135 15.61 -14.85 -12.28
C LEU A 135 16.81 -15.74 -11.91
N ASN A 136 16.88 -16.20 -10.66
CA ASN A 136 17.92 -17.13 -10.21
C ASN A 136 17.81 -18.50 -10.89
N LEU A 137 16.59 -19.04 -11.06
CA LEU A 137 16.35 -20.30 -11.76
C LEU A 137 16.74 -20.21 -13.24
N GLN A 138 16.39 -19.10 -13.91
CA GLN A 138 16.80 -18.84 -15.28
C GLN A 138 18.33 -18.73 -15.39
N ALA A 139 19.00 -17.98 -14.51
CA ALA A 139 20.45 -17.87 -14.50
C ALA A 139 21.15 -19.23 -14.28
N SER A 140 20.62 -20.09 -13.40
CA SER A 140 21.15 -21.44 -13.21
C SER A 140 20.92 -22.37 -14.41
N ASN A 141 19.85 -22.18 -15.18
CA ASN A 141 19.58 -22.95 -16.39
C ASN A 141 20.48 -22.55 -17.58
N PHE A 142 21.17 -21.41 -17.49
CA PHE A 142 22.17 -20.98 -18.48
C PHE A 142 23.61 -21.44 -18.16
N ILE A 143 23.85 -22.17 -17.05
CA ILE A 143 25.20 -22.62 -16.64
C ILE A 143 25.49 -24.10 -16.97
N CYS A 144 24.58 -24.83 -17.64
CA CYS A 144 24.87 -26.15 -18.21
C CYS A 144 24.63 -26.19 -19.72
N MET A 145 25.61 -25.71 -20.49
CA MET A 145 25.94 -26.22 -21.84
C MET A 145 27.45 -26.19 -22.04
#